data_AF-A0A1Q3CU34-F1
#
_entry.id   AF-A0A1Q3CU34-F1
#
_cell.length_a   1.000
_cell.length_b   1.000
_cell.length_c   1.000
_cell.angle_alpha   90.00
_cell.angle_beta   90.00
_cell.angle_gamma   90.00
#
_symmetry.space_group_name_H-M   'P 1'
#
loop_
_entity.id
_entity.type
_entity.pdbx_description
1 polymer ?
#
loop_
_entity_poly.entity_id
_entity_poly.type
_entity_poly.pdbx_seq_one_letter_code
_entity_poly.pdbx_strand_id
1 'polypeptide(L)'
;MLFLLFWGFTEFGGPIHQRPVQDVAYTVARFIQRGGSFINYYMVWQPKYGHPKELHRAIKMCKMALVSADPIVTSLGSLQTGDCASFLSNYDTKSAAKVMFNNMQYNLPPWSISILPDCRFVVINTAKVYIKRG
;
A
#
# COMPACT_ATOMS: atom_id res chain seq x y z
N MET A 1 -23.82 -4.49 -5.15
CA MET A 1 -24.16 -4.41 -3.72
C MET A 1 -23.69 -5.70 -3.07
N LEU A 2 -22.91 -5.59 -1.98
CA LEU A 2 -22.51 -6.65 -1.04
C LEU A 2 -21.43 -7.67 -1.47
N PHE A 3 -20.16 -7.25 -1.37
CA PHE A 3 -19.06 -8.15 -1.02
C PHE A 3 -18.84 -8.04 0.50
N LEU A 4 -19.51 -8.87 1.30
CA LEU A 4 -19.16 -9.11 2.71
C LEU A 4 -18.14 -10.26 2.73
N LEU A 5 -16.85 -9.95 2.94
CA LEU A 5 -16.14 -10.10 4.21
C LEU A 5 -16.00 -11.55 4.69
N PHE A 6 -14.92 -12.22 4.27
CA PHE A 6 -14.23 -13.25 5.07
C PHE A 6 -13.48 -12.58 6.25
N TRP A 7 -14.17 -11.74 7.01
CA TRP A 7 -13.63 -10.99 8.16
C TRP A 7 -14.65 -11.01 9.29
N GLY A 8 -14.83 -12.18 9.92
CA GLY A 8 -15.82 -12.40 10.98
C GLY A 8 -15.28 -12.06 12.37
N PHE A 9 -16.19 -11.67 13.27
CA PHE A 9 -15.95 -11.66 14.71
C PHE A 9 -15.60 -13.08 15.19
N THR A 10 -14.77 -13.19 16.22
CA THR A 10 -14.46 -14.51 16.81
C THR A 10 -15.68 -15.01 17.56
N GLU A 11 -16.21 -16.15 17.14
CA GLU A 11 -17.26 -16.87 17.86
C GLU A 11 -16.67 -17.59 19.08
N PHE A 12 -17.49 -17.83 20.11
CA PHE A 12 -17.06 -18.60 21.28
C PHE A 12 -16.59 -20.00 20.87
N GLY A 13 -15.33 -20.32 21.15
CA GLY A 13 -14.70 -21.60 20.79
C GLY A 13 -14.15 -21.68 19.36
N GLY A 14 -14.27 -20.61 18.56
CA GLY A 14 -13.75 -20.55 17.20
C GLY A 14 -12.25 -20.21 17.10
N PRO A 15 -11.63 -20.41 15.93
CA PRO A 15 -10.24 -20.02 15.70
C PRO A 15 -10.06 -18.50 15.68
N ILE A 16 -8.89 -18.02 16.14
CA ILE A 16 -8.54 -16.59 16.09
C ILE A 16 -8.14 -16.21 14.66
N HIS A 17 -8.99 -15.46 13.97
CA HIS A 17 -8.68 -14.91 12.66
C HIS A 17 -7.77 -13.68 12.79
N GLN A 18 -6.60 -13.71 12.16
CA GLN A 18 -5.66 -12.59 12.15
C GLN A 18 -5.38 -12.09 10.74
N ARG A 19 -5.39 -10.75 10.54
CA ARG A 19 -4.81 -10.15 9.32
C ARG A 19 -3.29 -10.10 9.43
N PRO A 20 -2.56 -10.50 8.38
CA PRO A 20 -1.18 -10.06 8.22
C PRO A 20 -1.16 -8.55 7.94
N VAL A 21 -0.20 -7.84 8.54
CA VAL A 21 -0.09 -6.37 8.41
C VAL A 21 0.20 -5.96 6.98
N GLN A 22 0.90 -6.81 6.25
CA GLN A 22 1.24 -6.64 4.84
C GLN A 22 -0.02 -6.52 3.98
N ASP A 23 -1.04 -7.33 4.26
CA ASP A 23 -2.31 -7.30 3.52
C ASP A 23 -3.16 -6.07 3.88
N VAL A 24 -3.13 -5.64 5.15
CA VAL A 24 -3.69 -4.33 5.56
C VAL A 24 -3.01 -3.21 4.75
N ALA A 25 -1.68 -3.18 4.75
CA ALA A 25 -0.92 -2.14 4.07
C ALA A 25 -1.15 -2.14 2.56
N TYR A 26 -1.22 -3.33 1.95
CA TYR A 26 -1.54 -3.51 0.54
C TYR A 26 -2.92 -2.97 0.18
N THR A 27 -3.95 -3.33 0.96
CA THR A 27 -5.33 -2.89 0.69
C THR A 27 -5.50 -1.38 0.86
N VAL A 28 -4.87 -0.79 1.87
CA VAL A 28 -4.80 0.66 2.09
C VAL A 28 -4.12 1.37 0.92
N ALA A 29 -2.92 0.93 0.52
CA ALA A 29 -2.18 1.54 -0.58
C ALA A 29 -2.93 1.43 -1.91
N ARG A 30 -3.57 0.28 -2.17
CA ARG A 30 -4.38 0.06 -3.37
C ARG A 30 -5.61 0.97 -3.42
N PHE A 31 -6.24 1.23 -2.27
CA PHE A 31 -7.37 2.14 -2.18
C PHE A 31 -6.96 3.58 -2.52
N ILE A 32 -5.86 4.07 -1.93
CA ILE A 32 -5.30 5.41 -2.24
C ILE A 32 -4.90 5.52 -3.72
N GLN A 33 -4.21 4.50 -4.26
CA GLN A 33 -3.81 4.47 -5.67
C GLN A 33 -5.00 4.61 -6.64
N ARG A 34 -6.20 4.18 -6.23
CA ARG A 34 -7.43 4.27 -7.01
C ARG A 34 -8.26 5.54 -6.73
N GLY A 35 -7.71 6.51 -5.99
CA GLY A 35 -8.39 7.78 -5.68
C GLY A 35 -9.20 7.76 -4.40
N GLY A 36 -9.01 6.74 -3.57
CA GLY A 36 -9.56 6.74 -2.23
C GLY A 36 -8.96 7.86 -1.38
N SER A 37 -9.80 8.62 -0.67
CA SER A 37 -9.37 9.78 0.12
C SER A 37 -9.45 9.56 1.64
N PHE A 38 -10.33 8.65 2.09
CA PHE A 38 -10.59 8.40 3.50
C PHE A 38 -10.51 6.92 3.84
N ILE A 39 -9.75 6.58 4.88
CA ILE A 39 -9.55 5.21 5.36
C ILE A 39 -9.75 5.19 6.86
N ASN A 40 -10.55 4.25 7.35
CA ASN A 40 -10.70 3.99 8.78
C ASN A 40 -10.36 2.53 9.10
N TYR A 41 -9.60 2.31 10.18
CA TYR A 41 -9.32 0.98 10.68
C TYR A 41 -10.32 0.63 11.77
N TYR A 42 -11.30 -0.21 11.42
CA TYR A 42 -12.19 -0.78 12.42
C TYR A 42 -11.47 -1.92 13.16
N MET A 43 -11.38 -1.79 14.48
CA MET A 43 -10.92 -2.83 15.42
C MET A 43 -9.43 -3.24 15.23
N VAL A 44 -8.51 -2.37 15.66
CA VAL A 44 -7.07 -2.63 15.63
C VAL A 44 -6.63 -3.38 16.88
N TRP A 45 -6.28 -4.66 16.74
CA TRP A 45 -5.63 -5.44 17.81
C TRP A 45 -4.11 -5.17 17.81
N GLN A 46 -3.60 -4.67 18.94
CA GLN A 46 -2.15 -4.52 19.23
C GLN A 46 -1.47 -5.91 19.17
N PRO A 47 -0.28 -6.07 18.55
CA PRO A 47 0.90 -5.19 18.68
C PRO A 47 1.44 -4.62 17.35
N LYS A 48 0.62 -4.56 16.30
CA LYS A 48 1.06 -4.32 14.91
C LYS A 48 1.05 -2.83 14.47
N TYR A 49 1.62 -1.90 15.26
CA TYR A 49 1.54 -0.44 14.96
C TYR A 49 2.70 0.15 14.13
N GLY A 50 3.85 -0.52 14.04
CA GLY A 50 5.02 0.05 13.36
C GLY A 50 4.82 0.25 11.86
N HIS A 51 4.38 -0.81 11.17
CA HIS A 51 4.26 -0.82 9.71
C HIS A 51 3.11 0.08 9.19
N PRO A 52 1.92 0.12 9.82
CA PRO A 52 0.90 1.10 9.45
C PRO A 52 1.36 2.55 9.67
N LYS A 53 2.16 2.84 10.70
CA LYS A 53 2.70 4.18 10.95
C LYS A 53 3.63 4.65 9.84
N GLU A 54 4.52 3.78 9.37
CA GLU A 54 5.41 4.08 8.24
C GLU A 54 4.62 4.29 6.95
N LEU A 55 3.57 3.48 6.72
CA LEU A 55 2.66 3.65 5.60
C LEU A 55 1.95 5.01 5.62
N HIS A 56 1.39 5.41 6.76
CA HIS A 56 0.76 6.73 6.90
C HIS A 56 1.76 7.88 6.69
N ARG A 57 3.01 7.72 7.13
CA ARG A 57 4.08 8.69 6.88
C ARG A 57 4.35 8.82 5.37
N ALA A 58 4.44 7.70 4.65
CA ALA A 58 4.64 7.70 3.20
C ALA A 58 3.47 8.36 2.45
N ILE A 59 2.22 8.05 2.82
CA ILE A 59 1.03 8.66 2.23
C ILE A 59 1.00 10.17 2.51
N LYS A 60 1.37 10.59 3.73
CA LYS A 60 1.45 12.01 4.09
C LYS A 60 2.48 12.78 3.25
N MET A 61 3.56 12.13 2.82
CA MET A 61 4.52 12.74 1.89
C MET A 61 3.91 12.95 0.50
N CYS A 62 3.02 12.04 0.08
CA CYS A 62 2.31 12.12 -1.20
C CYS A 62 1.14 13.13 -1.19
N LYS A 63 0.87 13.83 -0.07
CA LYS A 63 -0.37 14.63 0.11
C LYS A 63 -0.60 15.66 -0.99
N MET A 64 0.46 16.32 -1.47
CA MET A 64 0.32 17.42 -2.42
C MET A 64 -0.05 16.88 -3.80
N ALA A 65 0.60 15.80 -4.23
CA ALA A 65 0.27 15.06 -5.44
C ALA A 65 -1.14 14.44 -5.39
N LEU A 66 -1.55 13.89 -4.24
CA LEU A 66 -2.85 13.25 -4.06
C LEU A 66 -4.03 14.23 -4.02
N VAL A 67 -3.80 15.49 -3.65
CA VAL A 67 -4.85 16.53 -3.57
C VAL A 67 -4.90 17.36 -4.84
N SER A 68 -3.78 17.49 -5.57
CA SER A 68 -3.69 18.32 -6.78
C SER A 68 -4.14 17.63 -8.05
N ALA A 69 -4.15 16.29 -8.09
CA ALA A 69 -4.41 15.54 -9.31
C ALA A 69 -5.28 14.30 -9.05
N ASP A 70 -6.21 14.03 -9.98
CA ASP A 70 -6.90 12.75 -10.03
C ASP A 70 -5.91 11.63 -10.40
N PRO A 71 -6.03 10.44 -9.80
CA PRO A 71 -5.11 9.35 -10.05
C PRO A 71 -5.28 8.82 -11.48
N ILE A 72 -4.30 9.09 -12.33
CA ILE A 72 -4.24 8.49 -13.66
C ILE A 72 -3.61 7.10 -13.54
N VAL A 73 -4.42 6.06 -13.76
CA VAL A 73 -3.94 4.67 -13.86
C VAL A 73 -3.27 4.48 -15.23
N THR A 74 -2.08 5.03 -15.39
CA THR A 74 -1.30 4.85 -16.61
C THR A 74 -0.49 3.56 -16.53
N SER A 75 -0.51 2.77 -17.60
CA SER A 75 0.46 1.69 -17.81
C SER A 75 1.85 2.30 -18.05
N LEU A 76 2.53 2.66 -16.95
CA LEU A 76 3.95 2.99 -16.87
C LEU A 76 4.47 3.95 -17.97
N GLY A 77 4.00 5.21 -17.99
CA GLY A 77 4.54 6.20 -18.93
C GLY A 77 3.83 7.54 -19.05
N SER A 78 3.73 8.33 -17.97
CA SER A 78 3.52 9.78 -18.15
C SER A 78 4.10 10.58 -16.99
N LEU A 79 4.92 11.57 -17.33
CA LEU A 79 5.57 12.51 -16.42
C LEU A 79 4.64 13.71 -16.24
N GLN A 80 4.08 13.89 -15.04
CA GLN A 80 3.27 15.06 -14.71
C GLN A 80 4.19 16.16 -14.13
N THR A 81 4.09 17.38 -14.66
CA THR A 81 4.83 18.55 -14.16
C THR A 81 4.15 19.09 -12.89
N GLY A 82 4.62 18.64 -11.72
CA GLY A 82 4.16 19.01 -10.38
C GLY A 82 4.81 18.15 -9.28
N ASP A 83 4.39 18.32 -8.02
CA ASP A 83 4.73 17.36 -6.95
C ASP A 83 4.27 15.96 -7.37
N CYS A 84 5.20 15.01 -7.52
CA CYS A 84 4.96 13.72 -8.16
C CYS A 84 4.93 12.59 -7.13
N ALA A 85 3.82 11.84 -7.07
CA ALA A 85 3.75 10.59 -6.32
C ALA A 85 3.39 9.42 -7.24
N SER A 86 4.05 8.27 -7.06
CA SER A 86 3.81 7.05 -7.82
C SER A 86 3.64 5.83 -6.92
N PHE A 87 2.77 4.92 -7.35
CA PHE A 87 2.46 3.67 -6.67
C PHE A 87 2.71 2.52 -7.65
N LEU A 88 3.79 1.77 -7.43
CA LEU A 88 4.15 0.63 -8.27
C LEU A 88 3.57 -0.65 -7.67
N SER A 89 2.57 -1.23 -8.35
CA SER A 89 1.81 -2.38 -7.86
C SER A 89 2.16 -3.67 -8.59
N ASN A 90 2.47 -4.73 -7.85
CA ASN A 90 2.51 -6.11 -8.34
C ASN A 90 1.28 -6.88 -7.81
N TYR A 91 0.43 -7.31 -8.73
CA TYR A 91 -0.80 -8.07 -8.43
C TYR A 91 -0.58 -9.59 -8.43
N ASP A 92 0.58 -10.06 -8.90
CA ASP A 92 0.90 -11.49 -8.88
C ASP A 92 1.18 -11.93 -7.43
N THR A 93 0.52 -13.00 -7.00
CA THR A 93 0.64 -13.56 -5.63
C THR A 93 1.81 -14.54 -5.49
N LYS A 94 2.39 -14.99 -6.61
CA LYS A 94 3.42 -16.03 -6.66
C LYS A 94 4.75 -15.49 -7.16
N SER A 95 4.74 -14.58 -8.12
CA SER A 95 5.96 -14.12 -8.79
C SER A 95 6.34 -12.67 -8.42
N ALA A 96 7.65 -12.44 -8.27
CA ALA A 96 8.19 -11.10 -8.15
C ALA A 96 8.31 -10.46 -9.54
N ALA A 97 7.96 -9.18 -9.66
CA ALA A 97 8.02 -8.45 -10.91
C ALA A 97 9.16 -7.43 -10.91
N LYS A 98 9.88 -7.34 -12.03
CA LYS A 98 10.84 -6.25 -12.28
C LYS A 98 10.21 -5.27 -13.26
N VAL A 99 10.06 -4.02 -12.85
CA VAL A 99 9.43 -2.97 -13.66
C VAL A 99 10.40 -1.82 -13.90
N MET A 100 10.33 -1.20 -15.08
CA MET A 100 11.12 -0.02 -15.43
C MET A 100 10.22 1.22 -15.36
N PHE A 101 10.47 2.12 -14.41
CA PHE A 101 9.71 3.36 -14.26
C PHE A 101 10.68 4.54 -14.16
N ASN A 102 10.46 5.62 -14.91
CA ASN A 102 11.37 6.78 -14.97
C ASN A 102 12.84 6.40 -15.21
N ASN A 103 13.08 5.45 -16.13
CA ASN A 103 14.41 4.93 -16.46
C ASN A 103 15.14 4.24 -15.29
N MET A 104 14.42 3.90 -14.22
CA MET A 104 14.92 3.14 -13.08
C MET A 104 14.22 1.79 -12.96
N GLN A 105 14.98 0.79 -12.52
CA GLN A 105 14.46 -0.56 -12.32
C GLN A 105 14.01 -0.76 -10.87
N TYR A 106 12.78 -1.24 -10.68
CA TYR A 106 12.22 -1.57 -9.38
C TYR A 106 11.87 -3.05 -9.30
N ASN A 107 12.28 -3.69 -8.22
CA ASN A 107 11.91 -5.07 -7.90
C ASN A 107 10.72 -5.07 -6.92
N LEU A 108 9.60 -5.60 -7.38
CA LEU A 108 8.35 -5.66 -6.63
C LEU A 108 8.11 -7.11 -6.17
N PRO A 109 8.12 -7.38 -4.86
CA PRO A 109 7.69 -8.67 -4.32
C PRO A 109 6.28 -9.06 -4.78
N PRO A 110 5.92 -10.36 -4.69
CA PRO A 110 4.54 -10.79 -4.90
C PRO A 110 3.57 -10.04 -3.97
N TRP A 111 2.38 -9.74 -4.47
CA TRP A 111 1.29 -9.09 -3.73
C TRP A 111 1.72 -7.82 -2.97
N SER A 112 2.35 -6.88 -3.67
CA SER A 112 2.96 -5.71 -3.03
C SER A 112 2.76 -4.41 -3.79
N ILE A 113 2.79 -3.29 -3.07
CA ILE A 113 2.79 -1.94 -3.62
C ILE A 113 3.99 -1.19 -3.04
N SER A 114 4.80 -0.59 -3.91
CA SER A 114 5.87 0.33 -3.53
C SER A 114 5.40 1.77 -3.71
N ILE A 115 5.64 2.62 -2.70
CA ILE A 115 5.22 4.03 -2.70
C ILE A 115 6.44 4.91 -2.93
N LEU A 116 6.35 5.82 -3.90
CA LEU A 116 7.38 6.77 -4.29
C LEU A 116 6.80 8.19 -4.23
N PRO A 117 7.00 8.94 -3.11
CA PRO A 117 6.44 10.28 -2.95
C PRO A 117 7.08 11.35 -3.84
N ASP A 118 8.18 11.03 -4.51
CA ASP A 118 8.94 11.88 -5.42
C ASP A 118 9.11 11.23 -6.81
N CYS A 119 8.40 10.11 -7.06
CA CYS A 119 8.52 9.30 -8.27
C CYS A 119 9.95 8.80 -8.59
N ARG A 120 10.86 8.81 -7.60
CA ARG A 120 12.24 8.33 -7.76
C ARG A 120 12.61 7.26 -6.74
N PHE A 121 12.40 7.51 -5.45
CA PHE A 121 12.85 6.60 -4.40
C PHE A 121 11.68 5.92 -3.70
N VAL A 122 11.81 4.61 -3.47
CA VAL A 122 10.83 3.83 -2.72
C VAL A 122 11.04 4.09 -1.23
N VAL A 123 10.05 4.71 -0.58
CA VAL A 123 10.10 4.96 0.88
C VAL A 123 9.56 3.79 1.69
N ILE A 124 8.60 3.04 1.12
CA ILE A 124 8.02 1.85 1.74
C ILE A 124 7.51 0.90 0.66
N ASN A 125 7.58 -0.41 0.95
CA ASN A 125 6.87 -1.45 0.22
C ASN A 125 5.96 -2.21 1.18
N THR A 126 4.72 -2.48 0.79
CA THR A 126 3.71 -3.09 1.66
C THR A 126 4.04 -4.52 2.10
N ALA A 127 4.85 -5.26 1.34
CA ALA A 127 5.29 -6.61 1.69
C ALA A 127 6.56 -6.62 2.56
N LYS A 128 7.34 -5.53 2.58
CA LYS A 128 8.55 -5.41 3.41
C LYS A 128 8.18 -4.86 4.79
N VAL A 129 8.26 -5.69 5.83
CA VAL A 129 8.02 -5.29 7.22
C VAL A 129 9.34 -5.18 7.95
N TYR A 130 9.68 -3.97 8.38
CA TYR A 130 10.82 -3.74 9.26
C TYR A 130 10.39 -4.03 10.69
N ILE A 131 10.67 -5.24 11.17
CA ILE A 131 10.52 -5.57 12.59
C ILE A 131 11.75 -5.00 13.30
N LYS A 132 11.58 -3.95 14.11
CA LYS A 132 12.61 -3.60 15.10
C LYS A 132 12.71 -4.77 16.08
N ARG A 133 13.73 -5.61 15.93
CA ARG A 133 14.14 -6.51 17.01
C ARG A 133 14.67 -5.61 18.14
N GLY A 134 13.89 -5.50 19.21
CA GLY A 134 14.37 -5.03 20.50
C GLY A 134 15.20 -6.12 21.17
#